data_AF-A0A0M6WNM8-F1
#
_entry.id   AF-A0A0M6WNM8-F1
#
_cell.length_a   1.000
_cell.length_b   1.000
_cell.length_c   1.000
_cell.angle_alpha   90.00
_cell.angle_beta   90.00
_cell.angle_gamma   90.00
#
_symmetry.space_group_name_H-M   'P 1'
#
loop_
_entity.id
_entity.type
_entity.pdbx_description
1 polymer ?
#
loop_
_entity_poly.entity_id
_entity_poly.type
_entity_poly.pdbx_seq_one_letter_code
_entity_poly.pdbx_strand_id
1 'polypeptide(L)'
;MMLKNRWKKAACLILTIISAVCLGKVDVKAADYWPDAPETLSPGVILMEESTGTILYEKNSDEAHYPASITKIMTTLLALENGNLSDMVTFSDDAINNTEGSGIARDYGEQMTLEQCLYGVMLESANECAYAVAEHVGGTVENFVDMMNAKAKELGCTNTHFANPHGLQDENHYTTAHDMALIAQAAYQNETFRIIIGTKMYTIPPTNKHAEETVLRNHHDMLCTYHNANRKYLYPYCVGGKTGYTATANSTLVTYAEKDGMTLICVVMDTQSPNQFIDTVNLFDYAFDNFQVLNVAENDTDYSAETTVDNGNLNNIAPFVELDKDAVIVLPKTAEFSDTSSSVEYNDSDPEIAGSITYTYAGRNVGKADIKTTGVVVEGYAFDNESTEEEEQEAVSTVQVKPIVVVLLIVAVILLGVLLFFLKRFYDNYYIIKHNRAVRRDRKDQRRRIRKKRRRRRRWR
;
A
#
# COMPACT_ATOMS: atom_id res chain seq x y z
N MET A 1 25.82 -62.61 -22.32
CA MET A 1 24.81 -62.38 -21.24
C MET A 1 24.72 -60.91 -20.79
N MET A 2 25.04 -59.91 -21.64
CA MET A 2 25.09 -58.47 -21.24
C MET A 2 23.96 -57.58 -21.79
N LEU A 3 23.06 -58.10 -22.62
CA LEU A 3 22.01 -57.29 -23.29
C LEU A 3 20.65 -57.28 -22.56
N LYS A 4 20.44 -58.15 -21.56
CA LYS A 4 19.11 -58.40 -20.96
C LYS A 4 18.59 -57.28 -20.03
N ASN A 5 19.44 -56.32 -19.65
CA ASN A 5 19.08 -55.23 -18.71
C ASN A 5 19.06 -53.83 -19.32
N ARG A 6 19.37 -53.66 -20.63
CA ARG A 6 19.40 -52.32 -21.25
C ARG A 6 18.01 -51.67 -21.32
N TRP A 7 16.97 -52.46 -21.54
CA TRP A 7 15.59 -51.98 -21.60
C TRP A 7 15.07 -51.51 -20.23
N LYS A 8 15.46 -52.18 -19.14
CA LYS A 8 15.13 -51.75 -17.77
C LYS A 8 15.81 -50.42 -17.41
N LYS A 9 17.08 -50.24 -17.82
CA LYS A 9 17.80 -48.98 -17.64
C LYS A 9 17.19 -47.84 -18.45
N ALA A 10 16.79 -48.11 -19.70
CA ALA A 10 16.12 -47.12 -20.55
C ALA A 10 14.73 -46.74 -20.00
N ALA A 11 13.95 -47.72 -19.54
CA ALA A 11 12.65 -47.47 -18.90
C ALA A 11 12.80 -46.64 -17.61
N CYS A 12 13.81 -46.94 -16.79
CA CYS A 12 14.10 -46.18 -15.58
C CYS A 12 14.51 -44.73 -15.90
N LEU A 13 15.36 -44.52 -16.91
CA LEU A 13 15.76 -43.19 -17.39
C LEU A 13 14.56 -42.38 -17.88
N ILE A 14 13.68 -43.00 -18.69
CA ILE A 14 12.46 -42.37 -19.20
C ILE A 14 11.51 -42.02 -18.06
N LEU A 15 11.35 -42.90 -17.06
CA LEU A 15 10.55 -42.63 -15.87
C LEU A 15 11.12 -41.46 -15.04
N THR A 16 12.45 -41.36 -14.88
CA THR A 16 13.08 -40.19 -14.24
C THR A 16 12.89 -38.90 -15.04
N ILE A 17 12.98 -38.95 -16.36
CA ILE A 17 12.76 -37.77 -17.22
C ILE A 17 11.29 -37.34 -17.16
N ILE A 18 10.34 -38.28 -17.24
CA ILE A 18 8.91 -37.99 -17.09
C ILE A 18 8.63 -37.45 -15.69
N SER A 19 9.21 -38.03 -14.64
CA SER A 19 9.08 -37.52 -13.27
C SER A 19 9.65 -36.11 -13.10
N ALA A 20 10.75 -35.78 -13.80
CA ALA A 20 11.35 -34.45 -13.77
C ALA A 20 10.57 -33.42 -14.60
N VAL A 21 9.91 -33.85 -15.68
CA VAL A 21 9.07 -33.00 -16.54
C VAL A 21 7.66 -32.81 -15.95
N CYS A 22 7.19 -33.75 -15.14
CA CYS A 22 5.93 -33.64 -14.39
C CYS A 22 6.06 -32.87 -13.06
N LEU A 23 7.26 -32.42 -12.67
CA LEU A 23 7.43 -31.34 -11.69
C LEU A 23 7.05 -30.02 -12.38
N GLY A 24 5.76 -29.85 -12.66
CA GLY A 24 5.22 -28.53 -12.93
C GLY A 24 5.53 -27.64 -11.72
N LYS A 25 5.83 -26.36 -11.98
CA LYS A 25 5.78 -25.36 -10.91
C LYS A 25 4.39 -25.45 -10.31
N VAL A 26 4.29 -26.00 -9.11
CA VAL A 26 3.10 -25.80 -8.30
C VAL A 26 3.28 -24.37 -7.81
N ASP A 27 2.50 -23.45 -8.35
CA ASP A 27 2.35 -22.12 -7.75
C ASP A 27 1.67 -22.35 -6.40
N VAL A 28 2.50 -22.65 -5.40
CA VAL A 28 2.09 -22.57 -4.01
C VAL A 28 2.01 -21.08 -3.73
N LYS A 29 0.82 -20.49 -3.86
CA LYS A 29 0.54 -19.24 -3.15
C LYS A 29 0.75 -19.57 -1.68
N ALA A 30 1.88 -19.12 -1.13
CA ALA A 30 2.01 -19.02 0.31
C ALA A 30 0.78 -18.25 0.79
N ALA A 31 0.13 -18.71 1.85
CA ALA A 31 -0.92 -17.89 2.46
C ALA A 31 -0.29 -16.54 2.80
N ASP A 32 -0.96 -15.45 2.42
CA ASP A 32 -0.49 -14.09 2.71
C ASP A 32 -0.18 -13.99 4.21
N TYR A 33 1.08 -13.72 4.54
CA TYR A 33 1.60 -13.77 5.91
C TYR A 33 1.71 -12.37 6.46
N TRP A 34 0.99 -12.09 7.55
CA TRP A 34 1.19 -10.89 8.35
C TRP A 34 2.05 -11.23 9.57
N PRO A 35 3.12 -10.48 9.86
CA PRO A 35 3.96 -10.71 11.03
C PRO A 35 3.16 -10.79 12.34
N ASP A 36 3.56 -11.69 13.23
CA ASP A 36 2.94 -11.81 14.55
C ASP A 36 3.51 -10.73 15.49
N ALA A 37 2.64 -9.86 15.98
CA ALA A 37 3.01 -8.78 16.90
C ALA A 37 3.24 -9.29 18.33
N PRO A 38 4.09 -8.61 19.13
CA PRO A 38 4.26 -8.93 20.55
C PRO A 38 2.97 -8.71 21.33
N GLU A 39 2.77 -9.47 22.42
CA GLU A 39 1.69 -9.19 23.36
C GLU A 39 1.89 -7.82 24.01
N THR A 40 0.79 -7.07 24.13
CA THR A 40 0.75 -5.73 24.73
C THR A 40 -0.03 -5.77 26.04
N LEU A 41 0.45 -5.02 27.04
CA LEU A 41 -0.20 -4.90 28.34
C LEU A 41 -1.35 -3.88 28.32
N SER A 42 -1.26 -2.89 27.45
CA SER A 42 -2.24 -1.81 27.31
C SER A 42 -3.59 -2.33 26.78
N PRO A 43 -4.74 -1.90 27.34
CA PRO A 43 -6.07 -2.30 26.86
C PRO A 43 -6.36 -1.87 25.42
N GLY A 44 -6.22 -0.59 25.10
CA GLY A 44 -6.44 -0.04 23.77
C GLY A 44 -5.12 0.31 23.09
N VAL A 45 -4.87 -0.23 21.90
CA VAL A 45 -3.61 -0.05 21.16
C VAL A 45 -3.87 0.03 19.66
N ILE A 46 -3.15 0.93 18.99
CA ILE A 46 -2.98 0.91 17.54
C ILE A 46 -1.56 1.32 17.16
N LEU A 47 -1.01 0.67 16.14
CA LEU A 47 0.23 1.01 15.48
C LEU A 47 -0.07 1.17 13.98
N MET A 48 0.17 2.38 13.48
CA MET A 48 -0.15 2.81 12.12
C MET A 48 1.12 3.32 11.44
N GLU A 49 1.29 2.98 10.16
CA GLU A 49 2.25 3.70 9.32
C GLU A 49 1.59 4.98 8.78
N GLU A 50 2.29 6.10 8.96
CA GLU A 50 1.72 7.44 8.90
C GLU A 50 1.34 7.86 7.48
N SER A 51 2.16 7.57 6.48
CA SER A 51 1.92 8.06 5.11
C SER A 51 0.76 7.32 4.41
N THR A 52 0.60 6.03 4.71
CA THR A 52 -0.41 5.16 4.09
C THR A 52 -1.67 4.99 4.92
N GLY A 53 -1.61 5.27 6.22
CA GLY A 53 -2.66 4.92 7.18
C GLY A 53 -2.77 3.41 7.43
N THR A 54 -1.79 2.61 7.00
CA THR A 54 -1.81 1.16 7.15
C THR A 54 -1.72 0.77 8.62
N ILE A 55 -2.70 0.00 9.11
CA ILE A 55 -2.72 -0.52 10.47
C ILE A 55 -1.84 -1.77 10.55
N LEU A 56 -0.68 -1.64 11.21
CA LEU A 56 0.31 -2.70 11.40
C LEU A 56 -0.03 -3.63 12.55
N TYR A 57 -0.63 -3.07 13.60
CA TYR A 57 -1.14 -3.79 14.75
C TYR A 57 -2.26 -3.01 15.42
N GLU A 58 -3.25 -3.72 15.96
CA GLU A 58 -4.29 -3.13 16.78
C GLU A 58 -4.81 -4.11 17.83
N LYS A 59 -5.29 -3.57 18.94
CA LYS A 59 -5.95 -4.30 20.02
C LYS A 59 -6.99 -3.38 20.64
N ASN A 60 -8.26 -3.77 20.57
CA ASN A 60 -9.41 -2.98 21.05
C ASN A 60 -9.30 -1.50 20.61
N SER A 61 -8.86 -1.26 19.37
CA SER A 61 -8.52 0.07 18.88
C SER A 61 -9.73 1.01 18.81
N ASP A 62 -10.94 0.47 18.67
CA ASP A 62 -12.22 1.18 18.66
C ASP A 62 -12.92 1.25 20.03
N GLU A 63 -12.30 0.76 21.11
CA GLU A 63 -12.85 0.86 22.47
C GLU A 63 -12.70 2.29 22.99
N ALA A 64 -13.78 2.82 23.57
CA ALA A 64 -13.81 4.18 24.09
C ALA A 64 -13.04 4.29 25.42
N HIS A 65 -12.11 5.24 25.47
CA HIS A 65 -11.30 5.55 26.63
C HIS A 65 -11.22 7.07 26.84
N TYR A 66 -10.86 7.48 28.06
CA TYR A 66 -10.55 8.87 28.35
C TYR A 66 -9.16 9.22 27.78
N PRO A 67 -9.02 10.29 26.96
CA PRO A 67 -7.74 10.62 26.32
C PRO A 67 -6.68 11.15 27.30
N ALA A 68 -7.09 11.79 28.39
CA ALA A 68 -6.21 12.65 29.17
C ALA A 68 -5.50 13.69 28.26
N SER A 69 -4.26 14.07 28.58
CA SER A 69 -3.56 15.14 27.86
C SER A 69 -3.17 14.84 26.41
N ILE A 70 -3.40 13.64 25.86
CA ILE A 70 -3.21 13.43 24.41
C ILE A 70 -4.22 14.24 23.59
N THR A 71 -5.32 14.70 24.20
CA THR A 71 -6.25 15.73 23.67
C THR A 71 -5.53 16.95 23.11
N LYS A 72 -4.39 17.34 23.71
CA LYS A 72 -3.62 18.52 23.30
C LYS A 72 -3.02 18.41 21.89
N ILE A 73 -2.99 17.21 21.29
CA ILE A 73 -2.66 17.03 19.88
C ILE A 73 -3.71 17.71 19.01
N MET A 74 -5.01 17.49 19.26
CA MET A 74 -6.10 18.16 18.55
C MET A 74 -6.07 19.67 18.76
N THR A 75 -5.84 20.13 20.00
CA THR A 75 -5.72 21.57 20.32
C THR A 75 -4.58 22.22 19.55
N THR A 76 -3.43 21.57 19.46
CA THR A 76 -2.26 22.09 18.75
C THR A 76 -2.48 22.08 17.24
N LEU A 77 -3.08 21.03 16.68
CA LEU A 77 -3.45 20.96 15.26
C LEU A 77 -4.34 22.16 14.87
N LEU A 78 -5.45 22.36 15.60
CA LEU A 78 -6.38 23.45 15.29
C LEU A 78 -5.75 24.83 15.45
N ALA A 79 -4.89 25.02 16.46
CA ALA A 79 -4.18 26.28 16.64
C ALA A 79 -3.22 26.58 15.48
N LEU A 80 -2.58 25.55 14.91
CA LEU A 80 -1.70 25.69 13.76
C LEU A 80 -2.46 25.92 12.44
N GLU A 81 -3.66 25.35 12.31
CA GLU A 81 -4.51 25.55 11.13
C GLU A 81 -5.22 26.92 11.11
N ASN A 82 -5.57 27.45 12.29
CA ASN A 82 -6.49 28.58 12.41
C ASN A 82 -5.89 29.81 13.11
N GLY A 83 -4.68 29.71 13.66
CA GLY A 83 -3.99 30.79 14.36
C GLY A 83 -2.75 31.29 13.63
N ASN A 84 -2.22 32.42 14.09
CA ASN A 84 -0.92 32.92 13.67
C ASN A 84 0.05 32.84 14.86
N LEU A 85 1.18 32.15 14.66
CA LEU A 85 2.17 31.85 15.69
C LEU A 85 2.70 33.08 16.43
N SER A 86 2.76 34.23 15.75
CA SER A 86 3.23 35.50 16.32
C SER A 86 2.19 36.23 17.17
N ASP A 87 0.93 35.79 17.16
CA ASP A 87 -0.14 36.50 17.84
C ASP A 87 0.03 36.39 19.36
N MET A 88 -0.29 37.48 20.07
CA MET A 88 -0.21 37.53 21.52
C MET A 88 -1.47 36.90 22.14
N VAL A 89 -1.29 35.75 22.78
CA VAL A 89 -2.30 35.09 23.61
C VAL A 89 -2.26 35.74 25.00
N THR A 90 -3.42 36.15 25.51
CA THR A 90 -3.56 36.73 26.85
C THR A 90 -4.26 35.72 27.76
N PHE A 91 -3.66 35.40 28.90
CA PHE A 91 -4.23 34.44 29.85
C PHE A 91 -5.40 35.07 30.62
N SER A 92 -6.60 34.51 30.44
CA SER A 92 -7.81 34.94 31.13
C SER A 92 -7.84 34.45 32.59
N ASP A 93 -8.83 34.91 33.37
CA ASP A 93 -9.02 34.41 34.74
C ASP A 93 -9.43 32.92 34.71
N ASP A 94 -10.27 32.54 33.76
CA ASP A 94 -10.72 31.17 33.57
C ASP A 94 -9.57 30.25 33.14
N ALA A 95 -8.65 30.71 32.28
CA ALA A 95 -7.47 29.94 31.92
C ALA A 95 -6.62 29.55 33.14
N ILE A 96 -6.50 30.45 34.12
CA ILE A 96 -5.71 30.23 35.34
C ILE A 96 -6.49 29.46 36.40
N ASN A 97 -7.77 29.75 36.60
CA ASN A 97 -8.56 29.25 37.74
C ASN A 97 -9.40 28.00 37.42
N ASN A 98 -9.73 27.75 36.16
CA ASN A 98 -10.51 26.57 35.74
C ASN A 98 -9.64 25.42 35.23
N THR A 99 -8.32 25.53 35.36
CA THR A 99 -7.39 24.46 35.02
C THR A 99 -6.58 24.04 36.24
N GLU A 100 -6.51 22.72 36.48
CA GLU A 100 -5.72 22.13 37.55
C GLU A 100 -4.69 21.14 36.99
N GLY A 101 -3.67 20.79 37.78
CA GLY A 101 -2.68 19.78 37.39
C GLY A 101 -1.46 20.37 36.68
N SER A 102 -1.11 19.84 35.50
CA SER A 102 0.10 20.24 34.77
C SER A 102 0.01 21.67 34.25
N GLY A 103 1.08 22.45 34.45
CA GLY A 103 1.13 23.87 34.11
C GLY A 103 2.54 24.44 34.21
N ILE A 104 2.72 25.65 33.68
CA ILE A 104 3.93 26.47 33.73
C ILE A 104 3.74 27.73 34.60
N ALA A 105 2.66 27.78 35.38
CA ALA A 105 2.36 28.80 36.38
C ALA A 105 2.33 30.23 35.81
N ARG A 106 1.44 30.47 34.84
CA ARG A 106 1.18 31.81 34.30
C ARG A 106 0.19 32.59 35.16
N ASP A 107 0.23 33.91 35.03
CA ASP A 107 -0.63 34.83 35.78
C ASP A 107 -1.78 35.41 34.93
N TYR A 108 -2.85 35.85 35.60
CA TYR A 108 -3.93 36.60 34.95
C TYR A 108 -3.40 37.84 34.20
N GLY A 109 -3.77 37.94 32.92
CA GLY A 109 -3.33 39.00 32.02
C GLY A 109 -1.87 38.91 31.58
N GLU A 110 -1.19 37.79 31.85
CA GLU A 110 0.08 37.48 31.21
C GLU A 110 -0.09 37.30 29.71
N GLN A 111 0.94 37.63 28.94
CA GLN A 111 0.93 37.55 27.49
C GLN A 111 2.13 36.77 26.97
N MET A 112 1.86 35.81 26.09
CA MET A 112 2.85 35.01 25.38
C MET A 112 2.43 34.89 23.92
N THR A 113 3.38 34.69 23.00
CA THR A 113 3.02 34.39 21.61
C THR A 113 2.32 33.03 21.52
N LEU A 114 1.45 32.82 20.54
CA LEU A 114 0.80 31.52 20.31
C LEU A 114 1.83 30.38 20.23
N GLU A 115 2.95 30.59 19.54
CA GLU A 115 4.06 29.61 19.48
C GLU A 115 4.56 29.18 20.87
N GLN A 116 4.88 30.15 21.73
CA GLN A 116 5.31 29.90 23.11
C GLN A 116 4.26 29.12 23.91
N CYS A 117 2.97 29.44 23.73
CA CYS A 117 1.88 28.69 24.35
C CYS A 117 1.85 27.24 23.84
N LEU A 118 2.01 26.99 22.54
CA LEU A 118 2.03 25.64 21.97
C LEU A 118 3.22 24.81 22.47
N TYR A 119 4.38 25.44 22.68
CA TYR A 119 5.49 24.78 23.39
C TYR A 119 5.12 24.41 24.83
N GLY A 120 4.44 25.30 25.57
CA GLY A 120 3.91 24.99 26.90
C GLY A 120 2.89 23.82 26.90
N VAL A 121 1.99 23.81 25.91
CA VAL A 121 0.98 22.77 25.69
C VAL A 121 1.63 21.40 25.44
N MET A 122 2.66 21.33 24.61
CA MET A 122 3.22 20.04 24.18
C MET A 122 4.35 19.52 25.09
N LEU A 123 5.24 20.39 25.61
CA LEU A 123 6.40 19.96 26.41
C LEU A 123 6.02 19.70 27.87
N GLU A 124 5.37 20.69 28.50
CA GLU A 124 5.02 20.65 29.93
C GLU A 124 3.57 20.18 30.16
N SER A 125 2.82 19.96 29.07
CA SER A 125 1.41 19.58 29.16
C SER A 125 0.54 20.63 29.86
N ALA A 126 0.91 21.91 29.75
CA ALA A 126 0.30 23.00 30.49
C ALA A 126 -1.18 23.20 30.12
N ASN A 127 -2.06 23.03 31.11
CA ASN A 127 -3.50 23.10 30.91
C ASN A 127 -3.98 24.54 30.70
N GLU A 128 -3.41 25.49 31.42
CA GLU A 128 -3.71 26.91 31.29
C GLU A 128 -3.31 27.44 29.91
N CYS A 129 -2.23 26.92 29.32
CA CYS A 129 -1.84 27.27 27.95
C CYS A 129 -2.85 26.73 26.93
N ALA A 130 -3.28 25.47 27.08
CA ALA A 130 -4.28 24.89 26.17
C ALA A 130 -5.63 25.62 26.26
N TYR A 131 -6.02 26.06 27.45
CA TYR A 131 -7.22 26.88 27.67
C TYR A 131 -7.09 28.25 26.99
N ALA A 132 -6.00 28.98 27.25
CA ALA A 132 -5.78 30.30 26.65
C ALA A 132 -5.64 30.25 25.11
N VAL A 133 -5.04 29.18 24.58
CA VAL A 133 -4.99 28.92 23.13
C VAL A 133 -6.39 28.72 22.56
N ALA A 134 -7.23 27.94 23.25
CA ALA A 134 -8.61 27.71 22.82
C ALA A 134 -9.44 29.00 22.82
N GLU A 135 -9.34 29.82 23.87
CA GLU A 135 -9.98 31.14 23.93
C GLU A 135 -9.50 32.06 22.79
N HIS A 136 -8.20 32.08 22.53
CA HIS A 136 -7.62 32.95 21.50
C HIS A 136 -8.05 32.55 20.09
N VAL A 137 -7.98 31.26 19.76
CA VAL A 137 -8.24 30.75 18.40
C VAL A 137 -9.75 30.60 18.14
N GLY A 138 -10.52 30.09 19.11
CA GLY A 138 -11.97 29.89 18.97
C GLY A 138 -12.80 31.12 19.34
N GLY A 139 -12.18 32.16 19.91
CA GLY A 139 -12.87 33.30 20.53
C GLY A 139 -13.46 32.98 21.91
N THR A 140 -13.94 31.74 22.11
CA THR A 140 -14.28 31.14 23.41
C THR A 140 -13.88 29.66 23.42
N VAL A 141 -13.79 29.06 24.61
CA VAL A 141 -13.48 27.62 24.72
C VAL A 141 -14.58 26.76 24.13
N GLU A 142 -15.85 27.13 24.27
CA GLU A 142 -16.98 26.38 23.70
C GLU A 142 -16.89 26.31 22.18
N ASN A 143 -16.66 27.45 21.52
CA ASN A 143 -16.46 27.49 20.07
C ASN A 143 -15.25 26.64 19.66
N PHE A 144 -14.16 26.69 20.43
CA PHE A 144 -12.99 25.87 20.14
C PHE A 144 -13.29 24.37 20.28
N VAL A 145 -14.06 23.96 21.29
CA VAL A 145 -14.51 22.58 21.46
C VAL A 145 -15.41 22.14 20.30
N ASP A 146 -16.28 23.03 19.79
CA ASP A 146 -17.05 22.77 18.57
C ASP A 146 -16.13 22.55 17.35
N MET A 147 -15.06 23.35 17.22
CA MET A 147 -14.03 23.13 16.18
C MET A 147 -13.32 21.79 16.35
N MET A 148 -12.97 21.38 17.58
CA MET A 148 -12.35 20.08 17.86
C MET A 148 -13.24 18.92 17.41
N ASN A 149 -14.53 18.98 17.71
CA ASN A 149 -15.49 17.95 17.33
C ASN A 149 -15.80 17.98 15.81
N ALA A 150 -15.83 19.16 15.19
CA ALA A 150 -15.97 19.28 13.75
C ALA A 150 -14.77 18.66 13.02
N LYS A 151 -13.54 18.94 13.48
CA LYS A 151 -12.31 18.36 12.93
C LYS A 151 -12.25 16.85 13.16
N ALA A 152 -12.62 16.36 14.34
CA ALA A 152 -12.71 14.90 14.59
C ALA A 152 -13.64 14.22 13.56
N LYS A 153 -14.82 14.80 13.31
CA LYS A 153 -15.76 14.29 12.31
C LYS A 153 -15.20 14.36 10.88
N GLU A 154 -14.53 15.45 10.52
CA GLU A 154 -13.86 15.63 9.21
C GLU A 154 -12.81 14.55 8.97
N LEU A 155 -12.03 14.21 10.00
CA LEU A 155 -11.01 13.17 9.96
C LEU A 155 -11.58 11.75 9.99
N GLY A 156 -12.90 11.59 10.09
CA GLY A 156 -13.55 10.27 10.14
C GLY A 156 -13.56 9.62 11.53
N CYS A 157 -13.25 10.36 12.59
CA CYS A 157 -13.37 9.87 13.96
C CYS A 157 -14.85 9.65 14.29
N THR A 158 -15.23 8.40 14.58
CA THR A 158 -16.64 8.02 14.81
C THR A 158 -16.98 7.81 16.28
N ASN A 159 -15.98 7.66 17.14
CA ASN A 159 -16.10 7.33 18.55
C ASN A 159 -15.32 8.33 19.43
N THR A 160 -15.34 9.61 19.05
CA THR A 160 -14.64 10.70 19.74
C THR A 160 -15.58 11.86 20.04
N HIS A 161 -15.47 12.39 21.26
CA HIS A 161 -16.07 13.66 21.64
C HIS A 161 -15.12 14.43 22.58
N PHE A 162 -14.76 15.65 22.18
CA PHE A 162 -14.02 16.57 23.00
C PHE A 162 -14.97 17.47 23.79
N ALA A 163 -14.61 17.77 25.04
CA ALA A 163 -15.41 18.57 25.98
C ALA A 163 -14.58 19.75 26.53
N ASN A 164 -13.27 19.70 26.37
CA ASN A 164 -12.32 20.72 26.78
C ASN A 164 -11.01 20.56 25.98
N PRO A 165 -10.16 21.61 25.91
CA PRO A 165 -8.96 21.62 25.06
C PRO A 165 -7.72 20.99 25.72
N HIS A 166 -7.80 20.61 26.99
CA HIS A 166 -6.63 20.17 27.78
C HIS A 166 -6.66 18.68 28.15
N GLY A 167 -7.82 18.03 28.13
CA GLY A 167 -7.98 16.64 28.51
C GLY A 167 -8.11 16.39 30.01
N LEU A 168 -8.66 17.35 30.75
CA LEU A 168 -9.08 17.08 32.13
C LEU A 168 -10.38 16.27 32.09
N GLN A 169 -10.66 15.58 33.21
CA GLN A 169 -11.75 14.62 33.28
C GLN A 169 -13.12 15.27 33.04
N ASP A 170 -13.87 14.69 32.11
CA ASP A 170 -15.29 14.96 31.88
C ASP A 170 -15.92 13.66 31.32
N GLU A 171 -17.14 13.33 31.72
CA GLU A 171 -17.82 12.09 31.30
C GLU A 171 -18.10 12.04 29.80
N ASN A 172 -18.28 13.20 29.17
CA ASN A 172 -18.44 13.33 27.73
C ASN A 172 -17.10 13.46 27.01
N HIS A 173 -15.94 13.33 27.67
CA HIS A 173 -14.64 13.47 27.03
C HIS A 173 -14.00 12.12 26.73
N TYR A 174 -14.19 11.60 25.53
CA TYR A 174 -13.73 10.27 25.16
C TYR A 174 -13.19 10.22 23.72
N THR A 175 -12.37 9.22 23.45
CA THR A 175 -11.84 8.88 22.12
C THR A 175 -11.50 7.39 22.08
N THR A 176 -10.94 6.91 20.98
CA THR A 176 -10.43 5.54 20.83
C THR A 176 -8.96 5.60 20.40
N ALA A 177 -8.25 4.47 20.47
CA ALA A 177 -6.87 4.43 19.98
C ALA A 177 -6.82 4.71 18.47
N HIS A 178 -7.79 4.16 17.71
CA HIS A 178 -7.95 4.37 16.27
C HIS A 178 -8.19 5.84 15.93
N ASP A 179 -9.20 6.47 16.54
CA ASP A 179 -9.54 7.87 16.26
C ASP A 179 -8.38 8.80 16.62
N MET A 180 -7.68 8.52 17.72
CA MET A 180 -6.52 9.30 18.11
C MET A 180 -5.32 9.09 17.15
N ALA A 181 -5.19 7.92 16.50
CA ALA A 181 -4.21 7.73 15.44
C ALA A 181 -4.54 8.55 14.18
N LEU A 182 -5.81 8.68 13.81
CA LEU A 182 -6.24 9.56 12.70
C LEU A 182 -5.92 11.03 13.00
N ILE A 183 -6.23 11.49 14.22
CA ILE A 183 -5.92 12.86 14.64
C ILE A 183 -4.40 13.09 14.69
N ALA A 184 -3.65 12.10 15.18
CA ALA A 184 -2.19 12.13 15.21
C ALA A 184 -1.60 12.21 13.79
N GLN A 185 -2.09 11.40 12.86
CA GLN A 185 -1.71 11.43 11.44
C GLN A 185 -1.96 12.80 10.83
N ALA A 186 -3.17 13.35 10.99
CA ALA A 186 -3.49 14.69 10.49
C ALA A 186 -2.58 15.78 11.09
N ALA A 187 -2.29 15.71 12.39
CA ALA A 187 -1.38 16.64 13.05
C ALA A 187 0.06 16.52 12.52
N TYR A 188 0.51 15.30 12.24
CA TYR A 188 1.87 15.03 11.79
C TYR A 188 2.19 15.58 10.40
N GLN A 189 1.17 15.80 9.55
CA GLN A 189 1.32 16.44 8.25
C GLN A 189 1.82 17.90 8.36
N ASN A 190 1.59 18.56 9.49
CA ASN A 190 2.07 19.93 9.73
C ASN A 190 3.53 19.96 10.21
N GLU A 191 4.43 20.60 9.45
CA GLU A 191 5.86 20.67 9.79
C GLU A 191 6.13 21.35 11.13
N THR A 192 5.42 22.43 11.44
CA THR A 192 5.55 23.14 12.72
C THR A 192 5.12 22.24 13.88
N PHE A 193 4.07 21.44 13.72
CA PHE A 193 3.66 20.47 14.73
C PHE A 193 4.81 19.50 15.03
N ARG A 194 5.43 18.91 13.99
CA ARG A 194 6.59 18.00 14.12
C ARG A 194 7.74 18.66 14.90
N ILE A 195 8.06 19.91 14.57
CA ILE A 195 9.11 20.68 15.27
C ILE A 195 8.79 20.83 16.76
N ILE A 196 7.55 21.23 17.10
CA ILE A 196 7.15 21.46 18.49
C ILE A 196 7.21 20.16 19.29
N ILE A 197 6.63 19.06 18.80
CA ILE A 197 6.58 17.79 19.55
C ILE A 197 7.95 17.12 19.69
N GLY A 198 8.85 17.33 18.74
CA GLY A 198 10.22 16.82 18.75
C GLY A 198 11.19 17.68 19.55
N THR A 199 10.75 18.86 20.01
CA THR A 199 11.58 19.75 20.82
C THR A 199 11.72 19.21 22.24
N LYS A 200 12.99 18.98 22.65
CA LYS A 200 13.33 18.46 23.97
C LYS A 200 13.24 19.53 25.06
N MET A 201 13.66 20.75 24.74
CA MET A 201 13.67 21.88 25.65
C MET A 201 13.38 23.16 24.87
N TYR A 202 12.56 24.03 25.47
CA TYR A 202 12.28 25.37 24.96
C TYR A 202 12.41 26.37 26.11
N THR A 203 12.77 27.62 25.83
CA THR A 203 12.88 28.65 26.87
C THR A 203 12.01 29.83 26.46
N ILE A 204 10.97 30.08 27.26
CA ILE A 204 10.13 31.26 27.12
C ILE A 204 10.92 32.45 27.67
N PRO A 205 11.10 33.53 26.89
CA PRO A 205 11.74 34.75 27.38
C PRO A 205 10.90 35.43 28.47
N PRO A 206 11.45 36.43 29.20
CA PRO A 206 10.67 37.22 30.15
C PRO A 206 9.39 37.77 29.52
N THR A 207 8.29 37.71 30.28
CA THR A 207 6.97 38.18 29.86
C THR A 207 6.63 39.51 30.53
N ASN A 208 5.42 40.02 30.28
CA ASN A 208 4.89 41.20 30.98
C ASN A 208 4.61 40.96 32.48
N LYS A 209 4.61 39.71 32.95
CA LYS A 209 4.35 39.34 34.36
C LYS A 209 5.53 38.66 35.03
N HIS A 210 6.38 37.96 34.26
CA HIS A 210 7.53 37.21 34.76
C HIS A 210 8.82 37.83 34.23
N ALA A 211 9.69 38.31 35.13
CA ALA A 211 10.96 38.96 34.77
C ALA A 211 12.07 37.96 34.37
N GLU A 212 11.91 36.69 34.73
CA GLU A 212 12.89 35.62 34.46
C GLU A 212 12.41 34.72 33.32
N GLU A 213 13.35 34.07 32.66
CA GLU A 213 13.06 33.05 31.64
C GLU A 213 12.39 31.81 32.25
N THR A 214 11.46 31.18 31.52
CA THR A 214 10.84 29.91 31.91
C THR A 214 11.33 28.78 31.01
N VAL A 215 12.06 27.82 31.59
CA VAL A 215 12.59 26.66 30.86
C VAL A 215 11.58 25.52 30.86
N LEU A 216 11.16 25.11 29.67
CA LEU A 216 10.27 23.97 29.41
C LEU A 216 11.09 22.74 29.05
N ARG A 217 10.75 21.58 29.60
CA ARG A 217 11.39 20.29 29.35
C ARG A 217 10.33 19.28 28.98
N ASN A 218 10.53 18.61 27.86
CA ASN A 218 9.56 17.65 27.36
C ASN A 218 9.40 16.46 28.34
N HIS A 219 8.17 16.11 28.67
CA HIS A 219 7.85 14.98 29.55
C HIS A 219 8.00 13.59 28.89
N HIS A 220 8.27 13.54 27.59
CA HIS A 220 8.31 12.28 26.85
C HIS A 220 9.64 11.52 27.05
N ASP A 221 9.60 10.48 27.88
CA ASP A 221 10.77 9.67 28.27
C ASP A 221 11.43 8.89 27.12
N MET A 222 10.73 8.71 25.98
CA MET A 222 11.30 8.11 24.77
C MET A 222 12.11 9.11 23.94
N LEU A 223 11.87 10.41 24.11
CA LEU A 223 12.54 11.48 23.38
C LEU A 223 13.72 12.07 24.18
N CYS A 224 13.57 12.20 25.50
CA CYS A 224 14.56 12.81 26.38
C CYS A 224 14.57 12.20 27.78
N THR A 225 15.54 12.59 28.61
CA THR A 225 15.84 11.92 29.88
C THR A 225 15.73 12.86 31.08
N TYR A 226 15.00 13.98 30.95
CA TYR A 226 14.91 14.98 32.02
C TYR A 226 14.18 14.47 33.26
N HIS A 227 13.21 13.57 33.07
CA HIS A 227 12.38 13.01 34.14
C HIS A 227 12.76 11.56 34.48
N ASN A 228 13.63 10.94 33.67
CA ASN A 228 14.09 9.57 33.84
C ASN A 228 15.60 9.45 33.56
N ALA A 229 16.40 9.61 34.61
CA ALA A 229 17.86 9.61 34.54
C ALA A 229 18.46 8.27 34.05
N ASN A 230 17.72 7.17 34.15
CA ASN A 230 18.21 5.84 33.78
C ASN A 230 18.14 5.57 32.27
N ARG A 231 17.60 6.52 31.47
CA ARG A 231 17.44 6.42 30.01
C ARG A 231 16.66 5.17 29.56
N LYS A 232 15.85 4.60 30.44
CA LYS A 232 15.28 3.26 30.28
C LYS A 232 14.37 3.13 29.06
N TYR A 233 13.70 4.21 28.69
CA TYR A 233 12.71 4.24 27.61
C TYR A 233 13.17 5.06 26.40
N LEU A 234 14.36 5.66 26.46
CA LEU A 234 14.88 6.48 25.38
C LEU A 234 14.96 5.64 24.11
N TYR A 235 14.26 6.06 23.07
CA TYR A 235 14.17 5.32 21.82
C TYR A 235 14.86 6.11 20.70
N PRO A 236 15.89 5.56 20.04
CA PRO A 236 16.70 6.31 19.08
C PRO A 236 15.92 6.93 17.92
N TYR A 237 14.83 6.29 17.52
CA TYR A 237 14.00 6.70 16.38
C TYR A 237 12.79 7.55 16.80
N CYS A 238 12.59 7.82 18.10
CA CYS A 238 11.48 8.65 18.57
C CYS A 238 11.70 10.11 18.16
N VAL A 239 10.72 10.68 17.48
CA VAL A 239 10.74 12.05 16.93
C VAL A 239 9.74 12.98 17.61
N GLY A 240 8.91 12.47 18.52
CA GLY A 240 7.98 13.28 19.30
C GLY A 240 6.77 12.49 19.75
N GLY A 241 5.82 13.18 20.38
CA GLY A 241 4.58 12.57 20.84
C GLY A 241 3.92 13.39 21.93
N LYS A 242 2.91 12.80 22.58
CA LYS A 242 2.24 13.37 23.73
C LYS A 242 1.90 12.30 24.75
N THR A 243 2.31 12.55 25.99
CA THR A 243 1.91 11.78 27.18
C THR A 243 0.56 12.27 27.72
N GLY A 244 -0.20 11.38 28.33
CA GLY A 244 -1.41 11.71 29.08
C GLY A 244 -1.55 10.87 30.35
N TYR A 245 -2.09 11.49 31.39
CA TYR A 245 -2.46 10.81 32.61
C TYR A 245 -3.58 11.56 33.33
N THR A 246 -4.60 10.82 33.76
CA THR A 246 -5.49 11.20 34.87
C THR A 246 -5.76 9.96 35.71
N ALA A 247 -6.30 10.13 36.92
CA ALA A 247 -6.67 8.99 37.76
C ALA A 247 -7.71 8.08 37.09
N THR A 248 -8.57 8.63 36.23
CA THR A 248 -9.63 7.90 35.52
C THR A 248 -9.16 7.31 34.19
N ALA A 249 -8.30 8.03 33.46
CA ALA A 249 -7.79 7.59 32.16
C ALA A 249 -6.62 6.60 32.27
N ASN A 250 -6.01 6.47 33.45
CA ASN A 250 -4.68 5.88 33.62
C ASN A 250 -3.66 6.54 32.68
N SER A 251 -2.59 5.84 32.28
CA SER A 251 -1.62 6.39 31.33
C SER A 251 -2.10 6.21 29.90
N THR A 252 -1.97 7.28 29.12
CA THR A 252 -2.14 7.28 27.67
C THR A 252 -0.88 7.83 27.01
N LEU A 253 -0.60 7.41 25.79
CA LEU A 253 0.59 7.87 25.06
C LEU A 253 0.36 7.77 23.56
N VAL A 254 0.68 8.86 22.86
CA VAL A 254 0.84 8.89 21.40
C VAL A 254 2.32 9.16 21.13
N THR A 255 2.98 8.30 20.36
CA THR A 255 4.40 8.47 20.00
C THR A 255 4.59 8.36 18.50
N TYR A 256 5.50 9.17 17.96
CA TYR A 256 5.96 9.11 16.58
C TYR A 256 7.39 8.60 16.53
N ALA A 257 7.68 7.71 15.58
CA ALA A 257 9.04 7.25 15.32
C ALA A 257 9.34 7.16 13.82
N GLU A 258 10.57 7.50 13.44
CA GLU A 258 11.02 7.51 12.05
C GLU A 258 12.31 6.71 11.88
N LYS A 259 12.31 5.79 10.91
CA LYS A 259 13.48 5.00 10.54
C LYS A 259 13.36 4.52 9.10
N ASP A 260 14.44 4.65 8.33
CA ASP A 260 14.55 4.11 6.96
C ASP A 260 13.40 4.53 6.02
N GLY A 261 12.90 5.77 6.18
CA GLY A 261 11.79 6.31 5.37
C GLY A 261 10.39 5.89 5.82
N MET A 262 10.28 5.06 6.87
CA MET A 262 9.01 4.69 7.48
C MET A 262 8.73 5.57 8.70
N THR A 263 7.54 6.15 8.75
CA THR A 263 7.05 6.93 9.88
C THR A 263 5.93 6.16 10.57
N LEU A 264 6.05 5.95 11.87
CA LEU A 264 5.11 5.18 12.66
C LEU A 264 4.42 6.04 13.71
N ILE A 265 3.12 5.82 13.88
CA ILE A 265 2.30 6.36 14.96
C ILE A 265 1.89 5.19 15.84
N CYS A 266 2.22 5.26 17.12
CA CYS A 266 1.75 4.31 18.12
C CYS A 266 0.90 5.04 19.16
N VAL A 267 -0.33 4.56 19.35
CA VAL A 267 -1.24 5.04 20.41
C VAL A 267 -1.52 3.90 21.38
N VAL A 268 -1.34 4.17 22.67
CA VAL A 268 -1.71 3.26 23.75
C VAL A 268 -2.60 3.99 24.75
N MET A 269 -3.67 3.32 25.18
CA MET A 269 -4.74 3.87 26.00
C MET A 269 -4.94 3.01 27.26
N ASP A 270 -5.37 3.65 28.36
CA ASP A 270 -5.82 3.01 29.60
C ASP A 270 -4.81 2.03 30.25
N THR A 271 -3.52 2.37 30.22
CA THR A 271 -2.47 1.46 30.72
C THR A 271 -1.85 1.93 32.02
N GLN A 272 -1.27 1.00 32.78
CA GLN A 272 -0.54 1.32 34.00
C GLN A 272 0.91 1.66 33.67
N SER A 273 1.42 2.76 34.22
CA SER A 273 2.82 3.11 34.03
C SER A 273 3.74 2.05 34.64
N PRO A 274 4.83 1.63 33.95
CA PRO A 274 5.40 2.22 32.74
C PRO A 274 5.07 1.48 31.43
N ASN A 275 3.96 0.73 31.38
CA ASN A 275 3.63 -0.13 30.25
C ASN A 275 3.45 0.65 28.94
N GLN A 276 3.01 1.92 29.00
CA GLN A 276 2.87 2.76 27.81
C GLN A 276 4.18 2.86 27.02
N PHE A 277 5.31 2.94 27.71
CA PHE A 277 6.61 3.04 27.06
C PHE A 277 7.13 1.67 26.62
N ILE A 278 6.87 0.63 27.40
CA ILE A 278 7.32 -0.74 27.09
C ILE A 278 6.61 -1.27 25.84
N ASP A 279 5.28 -1.15 25.81
CA ASP A 279 4.48 -1.60 24.67
C ASP A 279 4.86 -0.81 23.41
N THR A 280 5.00 0.51 23.51
CA THR A 280 5.37 1.36 22.38
C THR A 280 6.75 0.99 21.79
N VAL A 281 7.78 0.78 22.62
CA VAL A 281 9.11 0.35 22.14
C VAL A 281 9.02 -1.01 21.43
N ASN A 282 8.35 -1.99 22.05
CA ASN A 282 8.22 -3.33 21.46
C ASN A 282 7.47 -3.31 20.13
N LEU A 283 6.44 -2.46 20.00
CA LEU A 283 5.67 -2.31 18.77
C LEU A 283 6.46 -1.61 17.67
N PHE A 284 7.24 -0.57 17.99
CA PHE A 284 8.14 0.04 17.01
C PHE A 284 9.23 -0.91 16.53
N ASP A 285 9.85 -1.67 17.43
CA ASP A 285 10.84 -2.68 17.04
C ASP A 285 10.20 -3.75 16.16
N TYR A 286 9.01 -4.25 16.52
CA TYR A 286 8.22 -5.15 15.67
C TYR A 286 7.97 -4.57 14.27
N ALA A 287 7.55 -3.31 14.18
CA ALA A 287 7.26 -2.67 12.89
C ALA A 287 8.52 -2.53 12.03
N PHE A 288 9.56 -1.91 12.58
CA PHE A 288 10.80 -1.65 11.84
C PHE A 288 11.57 -2.91 11.48
N ASP A 289 11.43 -4.00 12.25
CA ASP A 289 12.07 -5.27 11.94
C ASP A 289 11.33 -6.04 10.86
N ASN A 290 10.00 -5.92 10.78
CA ASN A 290 9.17 -6.81 9.94
C ASN A 290 8.55 -6.15 8.71
N PHE A 291 8.47 -4.82 8.61
CA PHE A 291 7.81 -4.12 7.50
C PHE A 291 8.76 -3.23 6.71
N GLN A 292 8.38 -2.93 5.47
CA GLN A 292 9.09 -2.03 4.55
C GLN A 292 8.10 -1.12 3.81
N VAL A 293 8.55 0.08 3.48
CA VAL A 293 7.84 1.03 2.62
C VAL A 293 8.33 0.84 1.19
N LEU A 294 7.41 0.70 0.23
CA LEU A 294 7.70 0.56 -1.19
C LEU A 294 7.01 1.67 -1.98
N ASN A 295 7.75 2.33 -2.86
CA ASN A 295 7.20 3.34 -3.74
C ASN A 295 6.34 2.70 -4.84
N VAL A 296 5.13 3.22 -5.05
CA VAL A 296 4.18 2.67 -6.03
C VAL A 296 4.67 2.89 -7.45
N ALA A 297 5.11 4.10 -7.80
CA ALA A 297 5.55 4.43 -9.15
C ALA A 297 6.79 3.63 -9.59
N GLU A 298 7.61 3.18 -8.66
CA GLU A 298 8.79 2.34 -8.93
C GLU A 298 8.48 0.84 -9.06
N ASN A 299 7.35 0.37 -8.51
CA ASN A 299 7.06 -1.06 -8.39
C ASN A 299 5.79 -1.51 -9.15
N ASP A 300 4.84 -0.62 -9.42
CA ASP A 300 3.63 -0.96 -10.14
C ASP A 300 3.86 -1.01 -11.66
N THR A 301 3.78 -2.22 -12.22
CA THR A 301 3.88 -2.44 -13.66
C THR A 301 2.52 -2.45 -14.37
N ASP A 302 1.43 -2.65 -13.64
CA ASP A 302 0.08 -2.86 -14.19
C ASP A 302 -0.56 -1.55 -14.66
N TYR A 303 -0.23 -0.43 -14.01
CA TYR A 303 -0.74 0.91 -14.32
C TYR A 303 0.33 1.85 -14.89
N SER A 304 1.49 1.32 -15.28
CA SER A 304 2.58 2.12 -15.87
C SER A 304 2.20 2.67 -17.25
N ALA A 305 2.40 3.98 -17.44
CA ALA A 305 2.06 4.71 -18.67
C ALA A 305 3.01 4.42 -19.87
N GLU A 306 3.97 3.50 -19.72
CA GLU A 306 5.01 3.24 -20.74
C GLU A 306 4.53 2.43 -21.95
N THR A 307 3.24 2.09 -22.06
CA THR A 307 2.72 1.47 -23.28
C THR A 307 2.56 2.52 -24.38
N THR A 308 3.66 2.98 -24.98
CA THR A 308 3.64 3.66 -26.27
C THR A 308 3.09 2.69 -27.31
N VAL A 309 1.82 2.84 -27.67
CA VAL A 309 1.23 2.16 -28.82
C VAL A 309 1.85 2.78 -30.07
N ASP A 310 2.81 2.09 -30.69
CA ASP A 310 3.45 2.53 -31.94
C ASP A 310 2.43 2.52 -33.09
N ASN A 311 1.83 3.68 -33.34
CA ASN A 311 0.93 3.95 -34.47
C ASN A 311 1.63 4.81 -35.55
N GLY A 312 2.96 4.75 -35.63
CA GLY A 312 3.75 5.48 -36.62
C GLY A 312 4.14 6.89 -36.19
N ASN A 313 4.82 7.59 -37.12
CA ASN A 313 5.69 8.77 -36.97
C ASN A 313 5.07 10.07 -36.36
N LEU A 314 3.94 10.01 -35.64
CA LEU A 314 3.25 11.14 -35.01
C LEU A 314 3.19 11.07 -33.47
N ASN A 315 3.82 10.08 -32.85
CA ASN A 315 3.60 9.78 -31.43
C ASN A 315 4.61 10.43 -30.47
N ASN A 316 4.35 11.67 -30.09
CA ASN A 316 4.78 12.22 -28.79
C ASN A 316 3.53 12.51 -27.94
N ILE A 317 2.73 11.48 -27.66
CA ILE A 317 1.56 11.63 -26.79
C ILE A 317 2.06 11.52 -25.36
N ALA A 318 2.22 12.67 -24.70
CA ALA A 318 2.40 12.70 -23.25
C ALA A 318 1.15 12.09 -22.59
N PRO A 319 1.29 11.25 -21.56
CA PRO A 319 0.16 10.60 -20.92
C PRO A 319 -0.76 11.66 -20.29
N PHE A 320 -2.08 11.44 -20.36
CA PHE A 320 -3.09 12.35 -19.80
C PHE A 320 -3.21 12.23 -18.27
N VAL A 321 -2.78 11.09 -17.72
CA VAL A 321 -2.76 10.81 -16.28
C VAL A 321 -1.42 10.17 -15.90
N GLU A 322 -0.98 10.42 -14.67
CA GLU A 322 0.16 9.74 -14.05
C GLU A 322 -0.19 9.30 -12.63
N LEU A 323 0.47 8.25 -12.14
CA LEU A 323 0.39 7.89 -10.73
C LEU A 323 1.15 8.92 -9.89
N ASP A 324 0.64 9.17 -8.70
CA ASP A 324 1.37 9.94 -7.72
C ASP A 324 2.75 9.32 -7.44
N LYS A 325 3.81 10.09 -7.75
CA LYS A 325 5.20 9.62 -7.66
C LYS A 325 5.65 9.46 -6.22
N ASP A 326 5.00 10.13 -5.29
CA ASP A 326 5.31 10.07 -3.87
C ASP A 326 4.46 9.01 -3.14
N ALA A 327 3.52 8.36 -3.83
CA ALA A 327 2.69 7.33 -3.23
C ALA A 327 3.52 6.09 -2.87
N VAL A 328 3.27 5.58 -1.67
CA VAL A 328 3.92 4.40 -1.12
C VAL A 328 2.90 3.39 -0.60
N ILE A 329 3.34 2.15 -0.44
CA ILE A 329 2.62 1.09 0.29
C ILE A 329 3.52 0.49 1.36
N VAL A 330 2.91 -0.16 2.35
CA VAL A 330 3.63 -0.82 3.44
C VAL A 330 3.36 -2.31 3.42
N LEU A 331 4.43 -3.11 3.27
CA LEU A 331 4.33 -4.56 3.23
C LEU A 331 5.24 -5.21 4.26
N PRO A 332 4.93 -6.43 4.73
CA PRO A 332 5.91 -7.27 5.38
C PRO A 332 7.15 -7.44 4.50
N LYS A 333 8.34 -7.48 5.09
CA LYS A 333 9.61 -7.70 4.38
C LYS A 333 9.69 -9.06 3.67
N THR A 334 8.78 -9.97 4.00
CA THR A 334 8.63 -11.28 3.35
C THR A 334 7.71 -11.27 2.14
N ALA A 335 7.04 -10.15 1.87
CA ALA A 335 6.12 -9.97 0.75
C ALA A 335 6.73 -9.03 -0.29
N GLU A 336 6.40 -9.28 -1.55
CA GLU A 336 6.79 -8.47 -2.69
C GLU A 336 5.60 -7.62 -3.16
N PHE A 337 5.85 -6.52 -3.88
CA PHE A 337 4.79 -5.67 -4.42
C PHE A 337 3.78 -6.46 -5.28
N SER A 338 4.27 -7.44 -6.04
CA SER A 338 3.45 -8.33 -6.89
C SER A 338 2.50 -9.25 -6.12
N ASP A 339 2.65 -9.36 -4.80
CA ASP A 339 1.74 -10.14 -3.95
C ASP A 339 0.47 -9.34 -3.57
N THR A 340 0.45 -8.03 -3.86
CA THR A 340 -0.71 -7.18 -3.59
C THR A 340 -1.85 -7.42 -4.58
N SER A 341 -3.06 -7.04 -4.17
CA SER A 341 -4.20 -6.86 -5.08
C SER A 341 -4.66 -5.41 -5.08
N SER A 342 -4.95 -4.86 -6.25
CA SER A 342 -5.34 -3.46 -6.44
C SER A 342 -6.82 -3.31 -6.84
N SER A 343 -7.47 -2.25 -6.41
CA SER A 343 -8.77 -1.81 -6.94
C SER A 343 -8.75 -0.32 -7.29
N VAL A 344 -9.33 0.04 -8.43
CA VAL A 344 -9.38 1.44 -8.92
C VAL A 344 -10.76 2.05 -8.66
N GLU A 345 -10.77 3.24 -8.07
CA GLU A 345 -11.95 4.09 -7.89
C GLU A 345 -11.77 5.39 -8.66
N TYR A 346 -12.69 5.71 -9.57
CA TYR A 346 -12.63 6.91 -10.40
C TYR A 346 -13.28 8.11 -9.70
N ASN A 347 -12.73 9.30 -9.94
CA ASN A 347 -13.26 10.55 -9.42
C ASN A 347 -13.58 11.51 -10.58
N ASP A 348 -14.87 11.75 -10.80
CA ASP A 348 -15.36 12.68 -11.83
C ASP A 348 -15.51 14.13 -11.31
N SER A 349 -15.27 14.36 -10.01
CA SER A 349 -15.54 15.65 -9.35
C SER A 349 -14.31 16.53 -9.22
N ASP A 350 -13.10 15.97 -9.28
CA ASP A 350 -11.84 16.68 -9.10
C ASP A 350 -11.07 16.78 -10.43
N PRO A 351 -10.75 17.99 -10.93
CA PRO A 351 -10.01 18.15 -12.18
C PRO A 351 -8.53 17.74 -12.08
N GLU A 352 -7.95 17.68 -10.88
CA GLU A 352 -6.55 17.30 -10.64
C GLU A 352 -6.39 15.81 -10.35
N ILE A 353 -7.39 15.17 -9.74
CA ILE A 353 -7.37 13.75 -9.37
C ILE A 353 -8.45 12.98 -10.15
N ALA A 354 -8.01 12.21 -11.15
CA ALA A 354 -8.90 11.41 -12.00
C ALA A 354 -9.45 10.15 -11.29
N GLY A 355 -8.81 9.74 -10.20
CA GLY A 355 -9.19 8.56 -9.45
C GLY A 355 -8.07 8.11 -8.52
N SER A 356 -8.18 6.89 -8.02
CA SER A 356 -7.19 6.33 -7.12
C SER A 356 -7.16 4.82 -7.13
N ILE A 357 -6.01 4.27 -6.74
CA ILE A 357 -5.74 2.85 -6.65
C ILE A 357 -5.48 2.49 -5.20
N THR A 358 -6.30 1.61 -4.65
CA THR A 358 -6.12 1.06 -3.30
C THR A 358 -5.44 -0.30 -3.40
N TYR A 359 -4.36 -0.49 -2.66
CA TYR A 359 -3.61 -1.74 -2.60
C TYR A 359 -3.98 -2.52 -1.33
N THR A 360 -4.11 -3.83 -1.49
CA THR A 360 -4.48 -4.74 -0.40
C THR A 360 -3.55 -5.94 -0.34
N TYR A 361 -3.23 -6.38 0.87
CA TYR A 361 -2.42 -7.57 1.13
C TYR A 361 -2.91 -8.25 2.40
N ALA A 362 -3.01 -9.58 2.42
CA ALA A 362 -3.53 -10.35 3.56
C ALA A 362 -4.89 -9.84 4.10
N GLY A 363 -5.74 -9.31 3.20
CA GLY A 363 -7.05 -8.75 3.56
C GLY A 363 -7.01 -7.36 4.23
N ARG A 364 -5.85 -6.69 4.25
CA ARG A 364 -5.65 -5.35 4.83
C ARG A 364 -5.40 -4.33 3.71
N ASN A 365 -5.85 -3.09 3.90
CA ASN A 365 -5.38 -1.95 3.11
C ASN A 365 -3.93 -1.67 3.50
N VAL A 366 -3.04 -1.60 2.49
CA VAL A 366 -1.60 -1.38 2.68
C VAL A 366 -1.10 -0.07 2.06
N GLY A 367 -2.01 0.74 1.55
CA GLY A 367 -1.72 2.04 0.96
C GLY A 367 -2.52 2.32 -0.30
N LYS A 368 -2.37 3.54 -0.80
CA LYS A 368 -3.15 4.08 -1.90
C LYS A 368 -2.25 4.95 -2.77
N ALA A 369 -2.53 4.98 -4.08
CA ALA A 369 -1.94 5.94 -5.00
C ALA A 369 -3.03 6.70 -5.74
N ASP A 370 -2.97 8.02 -5.72
CA ASP A 370 -3.87 8.85 -6.52
C ASP A 370 -3.41 8.87 -7.99
N ILE A 371 -4.39 8.95 -8.90
CA ILE A 371 -4.20 9.08 -10.35
C ILE A 371 -4.36 10.56 -10.69
N LYS A 372 -3.24 11.26 -10.91
CA LYS A 372 -3.21 12.70 -11.15
C LYS A 372 -3.33 13.02 -12.64
N THR A 373 -4.04 14.09 -13.00
CA THR A 373 -4.09 14.57 -14.38
C THR A 373 -2.82 15.37 -14.72
N THR A 374 -2.28 15.21 -15.92
CA THR A 374 -1.02 15.88 -16.34
C THR A 374 -1.24 17.29 -16.89
N GLY A 375 -2.50 17.75 -16.97
CA GLY A 375 -2.87 19.04 -17.56
C GLY A 375 -2.60 19.15 -19.07
N VAL A 376 -2.31 18.04 -19.76
CA VAL A 376 -2.05 18.03 -21.20
C VAL A 376 -3.32 18.43 -21.96
N VAL A 377 -3.27 19.61 -22.59
CA VAL A 377 -4.30 20.10 -23.49
C VAL A 377 -4.00 19.59 -24.90
N VAL A 378 -4.87 18.76 -25.45
CA VAL A 378 -4.80 18.37 -26.87
C VAL A 378 -5.22 19.60 -27.69
N GLU A 379 -4.31 20.16 -28.49
CA GLU A 379 -4.70 21.16 -29.48
C GLU A 379 -5.78 20.56 -30.39
N GLY A 380 -6.95 21.19 -30.41
CA GLY A 380 -8.05 20.75 -31.26
C GLY A 380 -7.59 20.79 -32.71
N TYR A 381 -7.54 19.63 -33.37
CA TYR A 381 -7.36 19.58 -34.81
C TYR A 381 -8.54 20.35 -35.43
N ALA A 382 -8.23 21.48 -36.06
CA ALA A 382 -9.18 22.14 -36.93
C ALA A 382 -9.46 21.20 -38.09
N PHE A 383 -10.59 20.49 -38.03
CA PHE A 383 -11.20 19.98 -39.25
C PHE A 383 -11.69 21.20 -40.01
N ASP A 384 -10.80 21.79 -40.81
CA ASP A 384 -11.23 22.67 -41.89
C ASP A 384 -12.16 21.81 -42.75
N ASN A 385 -13.45 22.14 -42.70
CA ASN A 385 -14.44 21.64 -43.64
C ASN A 385 -14.10 22.20 -45.03
N GLU A 386 -13.00 21.75 -45.63
CA GLU A 386 -12.91 21.78 -47.08
C GLU A 386 -13.98 20.83 -47.60
N SER A 387 -14.98 21.42 -48.23
CA SER A 387 -15.96 20.72 -49.04
C SER A 387 -15.24 20.05 -50.19
N THR A 388 -14.69 18.86 -49.94
CA THR A 388 -14.23 17.97 -51.00
C THR A 388 -15.46 17.37 -51.64
N GLU A 389 -15.74 17.82 -52.86
CA GLU A 389 -16.64 17.17 -53.79
C GLU A 389 -16.33 15.67 -53.82
N GLU A 390 -17.37 14.85 -53.70
CA GLU A 390 -17.30 13.40 -53.78
C GLU A 390 -16.84 12.99 -55.19
N GLU A 391 -15.53 12.83 -55.38
CA GLU A 391 -15.03 11.92 -56.41
C GLU A 391 -14.98 10.51 -55.81
N GLU A 392 -15.95 9.68 -56.20
CA GLU A 392 -15.92 8.23 -56.00
C GLU A 392 -14.63 7.65 -56.62
N GLN A 393 -13.58 7.51 -55.81
CA GLN A 393 -12.53 6.54 -56.07
C GLN A 393 -12.83 5.27 -55.27
N GLU A 394 -13.23 4.23 -56.00
CA GLU A 394 -13.33 2.87 -55.49
C GLU A 394 -12.07 2.53 -54.67
N ALA A 395 -12.25 2.43 -53.36
CA ALA A 395 -11.23 1.90 -52.47
C ALA A 395 -11.05 0.41 -52.76
N VAL A 396 -10.23 0.11 -53.76
CA VAL A 396 -9.67 -1.22 -53.97
C VAL A 396 -8.87 -1.53 -52.71
N SER A 397 -9.41 -2.43 -51.88
CA SER A 397 -8.71 -2.99 -50.73
C SER A 397 -7.47 -3.72 -51.23
N THR A 398 -6.35 -3.00 -51.32
CA THR A 398 -5.05 -3.60 -51.66
C THR A 398 -4.58 -4.38 -50.44
N VAL A 399 -4.90 -5.67 -50.44
CA VAL A 399 -4.34 -6.62 -49.47
C VAL A 399 -2.83 -6.64 -49.68
N GLN A 400 -2.06 -5.98 -48.80
CA GLN A 400 -0.61 -6.13 -48.76
C GLN A 400 -0.25 -7.53 -48.27
N VAL A 401 -0.24 -8.50 -49.18
CA VAL A 401 0.29 -9.84 -48.89
C VAL A 401 1.81 -9.72 -48.87
N LYS A 402 2.42 -9.85 -47.68
CA LYS A 402 3.88 -9.92 -47.55
C LYS A 402 4.43 -10.99 -48.51
N PRO A 403 5.42 -10.69 -49.39
CA PRO A 403 5.94 -11.64 -50.38
C PRO A 403 6.35 -12.99 -49.78
N ILE A 404 6.82 -12.97 -48.52
CA ILE A 404 7.17 -14.15 -47.74
C ILE A 404 6.00 -15.13 -47.56
N VAL A 405 4.76 -14.65 -47.40
CA VAL A 405 3.58 -15.50 -47.21
C VAL A 405 3.25 -16.26 -48.49
N VAL A 406 3.37 -15.60 -49.64
CA VAL A 406 3.18 -16.21 -50.96
C VAL A 406 4.24 -17.29 -51.22
N VAL A 407 5.50 -16.99 -50.90
CA VAL A 407 6.61 -17.95 -51.02
C VAL A 407 6.39 -19.18 -50.14
N LEU A 408 5.97 -18.98 -48.88
CA LEU A 408 5.68 -20.08 -47.95
C LEU A 408 4.51 -20.95 -48.43
N LEU A 409 3.46 -20.36 -49.00
CA LEU A 409 2.33 -21.11 -49.57
C LEU A 409 2.77 -21.96 -50.79
N ILE A 410 3.61 -21.40 -51.66
CA ILE A 410 4.16 -22.15 -52.82
C ILE A 410 5.00 -23.34 -52.33
N VAL A 411 5.86 -23.13 -51.32
CA VAL A 411 6.67 -24.21 -50.72
C VAL A 411 5.78 -25.27 -50.09
N ALA A 412 4.71 -24.88 -49.37
CA ALA A 412 3.77 -25.82 -48.77
C ALA A 412 3.04 -26.67 -49.83
N VAL A 413 2.62 -26.07 -50.94
CA VAL A 413 1.96 -26.79 -52.06
C VAL A 413 2.94 -27.75 -52.74
N ILE A 414 4.20 -27.35 -52.94
CA ILE A 414 5.24 -28.23 -53.50
C ILE A 414 5.49 -29.42 -52.56
N LEU A 415 5.63 -29.18 -51.26
CA LEU A 415 5.82 -30.24 -50.27
C LEU A 415 4.62 -31.20 -50.22
N LEU A 416 3.40 -30.68 -50.30
CA LEU A 416 2.18 -31.49 -50.38
C LEU A 416 2.16 -32.34 -51.66
N GLY A 417 2.55 -31.75 -52.80
CA GLY A 417 2.66 -32.47 -54.08
C GLY A 417 3.70 -33.60 -54.04
N VAL A 418 4.86 -33.36 -53.43
CA VAL A 418 5.91 -34.37 -53.21
C VAL A 418 5.40 -35.48 -52.29
N LEU A 419 4.72 -35.13 -51.19
CA LEU A 419 4.13 -36.09 -50.27
C LEU A 419 3.10 -36.99 -50.98
N LEU A 420 2.20 -36.39 -51.75
CA LEU A 420 1.19 -37.12 -52.54
C LEU A 420 1.83 -38.01 -53.60
N PHE A 421 2.92 -37.57 -54.24
CA PHE A 421 3.68 -38.39 -55.18
C PHE A 421 4.28 -39.63 -54.51
N PHE A 422 4.87 -39.49 -53.32
CA PHE A 422 5.40 -40.63 -52.55
C PHE A 422 4.29 -41.57 -52.07
N LEU A 423 3.16 -41.03 -51.62
CA LEU A 423 1.99 -41.82 -51.23
C LEU A 423 1.42 -42.63 -52.41
N LYS A 424 1.26 -42.00 -53.58
CA LYS A 424 0.83 -42.67 -54.82
C LYS A 424 1.81 -43.76 -55.23
N ARG A 425 3.11 -43.46 -55.22
CA ARG A 425 4.15 -44.45 -55.54
C ARG A 425 4.13 -45.64 -54.56
N PHE A 426 3.88 -45.39 -53.28
CA PHE A 426 3.72 -46.47 -52.29
C PHE A 426 2.47 -47.32 -52.57
N TYR A 427 1.35 -46.67 -52.89
CA TYR A 427 0.09 -47.34 -53.23
C TYR A 427 0.23 -48.23 -54.48
N ASP A 428 0.80 -47.70 -55.55
CA ASP A 428 1.01 -48.43 -56.81
C ASP A 428 1.94 -49.63 -56.60
N ASN A 429 3.02 -49.44 -55.83
CA ASN A 429 3.97 -50.51 -55.55
C ASN A 429 3.36 -51.59 -54.64
N TYR A 430 2.50 -51.21 -53.70
CA TYR A 430 1.72 -52.15 -52.90
C TYR A 430 0.74 -52.97 -53.75
N TYR A 431 0.07 -52.34 -54.73
CA TYR A 431 -0.87 -53.02 -55.62
C TYR A 431 -0.17 -54.02 -56.55
N ILE A 432 1.00 -53.66 -57.09
CA ILE A 432 1.83 -54.56 -57.92
C ILE A 432 2.28 -55.78 -57.11
N ILE A 433 2.69 -55.60 -55.84
CA ILE A 433 3.07 -56.71 -54.96
C ILE A 433 1.88 -57.62 -54.67
N LYS A 434 0.68 -57.07 -54.44
CA LYS A 434 -0.55 -57.83 -54.22
C LYS A 434 -0.97 -58.62 -55.47
N HIS A 435 -0.93 -58.00 -56.65
CA HIS A 435 -1.30 -58.66 -57.91
C HIS A 435 -0.31 -59.78 -58.28
N ASN A 436 1.00 -59.56 -58.13
CA ASN A 436 2.02 -60.58 -58.37
C ASN A 436 1.92 -61.78 -57.39
N ARG A 437 1.46 -61.55 -56.15
CA ARG A 437 1.16 -62.64 -55.19
C ARG A 437 -0.09 -63.43 -55.59
N ALA A 438 -1.11 -62.79 -56.15
CA ALA A 438 -2.32 -63.44 -56.66
C ALA A 438 -2.04 -64.31 -57.91
N VAL A 439 -1.30 -63.78 -58.90
CA VAL A 439 -0.93 -64.51 -60.13
C VAL A 439 -0.02 -65.72 -59.83
N ARG A 440 0.85 -65.63 -58.82
CA ARG A 440 1.67 -66.77 -58.36
C ARG A 440 0.86 -67.87 -57.66
N ARG A 441 -0.27 -67.56 -57.02
CA ARG A 441 -1.19 -68.57 -56.47
C ARG A 441 -1.95 -69.28 -57.58
N ASP A 442 -2.45 -68.55 -58.57
CA ASP A 442 -3.24 -69.12 -59.65
C ASP A 442 -2.42 -70.05 -60.58
N ARG A 443 -1.16 -69.68 -60.89
CA ARG A 443 -0.21 -70.57 -61.59
C ARG A 443 0.15 -71.83 -60.80
N LYS A 444 0.17 -71.78 -59.46
CA LYS A 444 0.37 -72.97 -58.60
C LYS A 444 -0.84 -73.91 -58.66
N ASP A 445 -2.05 -73.37 -58.70
CA ASP A 445 -3.29 -74.15 -58.76
C ASP A 445 -3.56 -74.75 -60.15
N GLN A 446 -3.23 -74.04 -61.24
CA GLN A 446 -3.20 -74.63 -62.59
C GLN A 446 -2.21 -75.80 -62.69
N ARG A 447 -0.98 -75.67 -62.16
CA ARG A 447 0.00 -76.77 -62.14
C ARG A 447 -0.45 -77.97 -61.29
N ARG A 448 -1.18 -77.74 -60.20
CA ARG A 448 -1.81 -78.82 -59.39
C ARG A 448 -2.95 -79.51 -60.15
N ARG A 449 -3.79 -78.78 -60.89
CA ARG A 449 -4.86 -79.35 -61.74
C ARG A 449 -4.30 -80.17 -62.90
N ILE A 450 -3.23 -79.72 -63.56
CA ILE A 450 -2.55 -80.46 -64.64
C ILE A 450 -1.87 -81.73 -64.12
N ARG A 451 -1.24 -81.70 -62.93
CA ARG A 451 -0.67 -82.90 -62.28
C ARG A 451 -1.75 -83.91 -61.87
N LYS A 452 -2.94 -83.48 -61.42
CA LYS A 452 -4.09 -84.36 -61.14
C LYS A 452 -4.68 -84.98 -62.42
N LYS A 453 -4.78 -84.23 -63.52
CA LYS A 453 -5.21 -84.78 -64.84
C LYS A 453 -4.21 -85.79 -65.43
N ARG A 454 -2.89 -85.56 -65.29
CA ARG A 454 -1.86 -86.53 -65.74
C ARG A 454 -1.80 -87.80 -64.88
N ARG A 455 -2.10 -87.73 -63.57
CA ARG A 455 -2.20 -88.93 -62.71
C ARG A 455 -3.44 -89.78 -62.99
N ARG A 456 -4.57 -89.20 -63.41
CA ARG A 456 -5.77 -89.98 -63.80
C ARG A 456 -5.63 -90.71 -65.13
N ARG A 457 -4.84 -90.19 -66.10
CA ARG A 457 -4.59 -90.87 -67.39
C ARG A 457 -3.56 -92.02 -67.35
N ARG A 458 -2.84 -92.21 -66.23
CA ARG A 458 -1.88 -93.33 -66.04
C ARG A 458 -2.45 -94.52 -65.26
N ARG A 459 -3.76 -94.53 -64.94
CA ARG A 459 -4.45 -95.68 -64.33
C ARG A 459 -5.36 -96.44 -65.30
N TRP A 460 -5.34 -96.08 -66.59
CA TRP A 460 -6.18 -96.67 -67.65
C TRP A 460 -5.34 -96.95 -68.91
N ARG A 461 -4.18 -97.57 -68.71
CA ARG A 461 -3.43 -98.30 -69.74
C ARG A 461 -2.68 -99.42 -69.06
#